data_AF-A0A4R1R604-F1
#
_entry.id   AF-A0A4R1R604-F1
#
_cell.length_a   1.000
_cell.length_b   1.000
_cell.length_c   1.000
_cell.angle_alpha   90.00
_cell.angle_beta   90.00
_cell.angle_gamma   90.00
#
_symmetry.space_group_name_H-M   'P 1'
#
loop_
_entity.id
_entity.type
_entity.pdbx_description
1 polymer ?
#
loop_
_entity_poly.entity_id
_entity_poly.type
_entity_poly.pdbx_seq_one_letter_code
_entity_poly.pdbx_strand_id
1 'polypeptide(L)'
;MLISLTLVIRNERLDIQVNREQKLQETLEILADSGRLPCLSAEDSQTVHSMRRKERINTKLTYEQANIYTGDILYIKQQDN
;
A
#
# COMPACT_ATOMS: atom_id res chain seq x y z
N MET A 1 -6.08 -1.02 -16.38
CA MET A 1 -5.19 0.13 -16.67
C MET A 1 -4.15 0.22 -15.57
N LEU A 2 -2.88 0.44 -15.91
CA LEU A 2 -1.81 0.56 -14.92
C LEU A 2 -1.77 1.97 -14.33
N ILE A 3 -1.54 2.07 -13.02
CA ILE A 3 -1.29 3.33 -12.29
C ILE A 3 0.08 3.26 -11.62
N SER A 4 0.74 4.41 -11.50
CA SER A 4 2.03 4.54 -10.80
C SER A 4 1.83 5.27 -9.49
N LEU A 5 2.27 4.69 -8.37
CA LEU A 5 2.10 5.26 -7.04
C LEU A 5 3.35 5.05 -6.19
N THR A 6 3.51 5.86 -5.15
CA THR A 6 4.63 5.76 -4.22
C THR A 6 4.16 5.16 -2.89
N LEU A 7 4.77 4.06 -2.48
CA LEU A 7 4.65 3.54 -1.12
C LEU A 7 5.72 4.16 -0.24
N VAL A 8 5.34 4.58 0.97
CA VAL A 8 6.25 5.05 2.01
C VAL A 8 6.21 4.07 3.17
N ILE A 9 7.33 3.40 3.42
CA ILE A 9 7.48 2.32 4.40
C ILE A 9 8.68 2.67 5.28
N ARG A 10 8.50 2.91 6.59
CA ARG A 10 9.60 3.21 7.53
C ARG A 10 10.62 4.25 6.99
N ASN A 11 10.12 5.32 6.36
CA ASN A 11 10.87 6.39 5.69
C ASN A 11 11.56 6.03 4.36
N GLU A 12 11.45 4.80 3.88
CA GLU A 12 11.82 4.44 2.52
C GLU A 12 10.67 4.71 1.56
N ARG A 13 11.01 5.14 0.33
CA ARG A 13 10.07 5.35 -0.76
C ARG A 13 10.26 4.26 -1.81
N LEU A 14 9.17 3.64 -2.20
CA LEU A 14 9.13 2.63 -3.24
C LEU A 14 8.10 3.04 -4.29
N ASP A 15 8.56 3.37 -5.48
CA ASP A 15 7.68 3.61 -6.61
C ASP A 15 7.29 2.28 -7.25
N ILE A 16 5.98 2.06 -7.40
CA ILE A 16 5.43 0.85 -7.99
C ILE A 16 4.44 1.17 -9.09
N GLN A 17 4.26 0.21 -9.99
CA GLN A 17 3.20 0.23 -10.98
C GLN A 17 2.27 -0.97 -10.74
N VAL A 18 0.97 -0.70 -10.66
CA VAL A 18 -0.05 -1.71 -10.33
C VAL A 18 -1.24 -1.60 -11.27
N ASN A 19 -1.99 -2.69 -11.45
CA ASN A 19 -3.27 -2.61 -12.14
C ASN A 19 -4.30 -1.99 -11.20
N ARG A 20 -5.06 -0.99 -11.66
CA ARG A 20 -6.08 -0.31 -10.83
C ARG A 20 -7.19 -1.25 -10.30
N GLU A 21 -7.38 -2.39 -10.97
CA GLU A 21 -8.36 -3.43 -10.63
C GLU A 21 -7.81 -4.45 -9.63
N GLN A 22 -6.50 -4.43 -9.35
CA GLN A 22 -5.87 -5.26 -8.34
C GLN A 22 -6.25 -4.77 -6.94
N LYS A 23 -6.36 -5.69 -5.97
CA LYS A 23 -6.54 -5.30 -4.57
C LYS A 23 -5.23 -4.82 -3.98
N LEU A 24 -5.31 -3.84 -3.08
CA LEU A 24 -4.12 -3.34 -2.37
C LEU A 24 -3.45 -4.46 -1.58
N GLN A 25 -4.24 -5.31 -0.91
CA GLN A 25 -3.72 -6.42 -0.11
C GLN A 25 -2.82 -7.35 -0.93
N GLU A 26 -3.18 -7.69 -2.17
CA GLU A 26 -2.37 -8.57 -3.04
C GLU A 26 -1.01 -7.94 -3.35
N THR A 27 -0.97 -6.62 -3.55
CA THR A 27 0.31 -5.91 -3.74
C THR A 27 1.17 -5.97 -2.47
N LEU A 28 0.57 -5.81 -1.29
CA LEU A 28 1.30 -5.91 -0.03
C LEU A 28 1.87 -7.31 0.19
N GLU A 29 1.09 -8.36 -0.08
CA GLU A 29 1.52 -9.77 0.00
C GLU A 29 2.72 -10.04 -0.92
N ILE A 30 2.67 -9.61 -2.19
CA ILE A 30 3.80 -9.75 -3.13
C ILE A 30 5.06 -9.01 -2.64
N LEU A 31 4.89 -7.82 -2.08
CA LEU A 31 5.99 -7.05 -1.53
C LEU A 31 6.56 -7.69 -0.24
N ALA A 32 5.73 -8.40 0.53
CA ALA A 32 6.15 -9.25 1.65
C ALA A 32 7.09 -10.35 1.19
N ASP A 33 6.59 -11.14 0.23
CA ASP A 33 7.23 -12.36 -0.23
C ASP A 33 8.56 -12.06 -0.93
N SER A 34 8.65 -10.89 -1.56
CA SER A 34 9.89 -10.41 -2.18
C SER A 34 10.88 -9.77 -1.21
N GLY A 35 10.56 -9.67 0.08
CA GLY A 35 11.39 -9.02 1.10
C GLY A 35 11.49 -7.50 0.96
N ARG A 36 10.72 -6.89 0.06
CA ARG A 36 10.63 -5.43 -0.15
C ARG A 36 9.78 -4.74 0.94
N LEU A 37 8.99 -5.53 1.67
CA LEU A 37 8.32 -5.16 2.90
C LEU A 37 8.83 -6.07 4.04
N PRO A 38 10.01 -5.77 4.64
CA PRO A 38 10.60 -6.61 5.69
C PRO A 38 9.80 -6.62 7.01
N CYS A 39 8.66 -5.93 7.06
CA CYS A 39 7.78 -5.79 8.22
C CYS A 39 6.47 -6.59 8.10
N LEU A 40 6.36 -7.46 7.10
CA LEU A 40 5.22 -8.37 6.95
C LEU A 40 5.51 -9.71 7.65
N SER A 41 5.77 -9.66 8.95
CA SER A 41 5.35 -10.79 9.79
C SER A 41 3.82 -10.78 9.77
N ALA A 42 3.20 -11.91 9.43
CA ALA A 42 1.75 -12.08 9.27
C ALA A 42 0.90 -11.70 10.51
N GLU A 43 1.56 -11.26 11.58
CA GLU A 43 1.04 -10.97 12.91
C GLU A 43 0.89 -9.46 13.16
N ASP A 44 1.59 -8.61 12.41
CA ASP A 44 1.54 -7.15 12.59
C ASP A 44 0.34 -6.56 11.85
N SER A 45 -0.59 -5.95 12.60
CA SER A 45 -1.74 -5.24 12.04
C SER A 45 -1.31 -3.98 11.30
N GLN A 46 -0.89 -4.09 10.04
CA GLN A 46 -0.47 -2.93 9.26
C GLN A 46 -1.66 -2.05 8.86
N THR A 47 -1.39 -0.75 8.80
CA THR A 47 -2.35 0.28 8.42
C THR A 47 -1.83 1.01 7.20
N VAL A 48 -2.66 1.10 6.15
CA VAL A 48 -2.33 1.86 4.94
C VAL A 48 -3.09 3.18 4.97
N HIS A 49 -2.38 4.29 4.77
CA HIS A 49 -2.94 5.63 4.79
C HIS A 49 -2.70 6.37 3.48
N SER A 50 -3.75 6.98 2.93
CA SER A 50 -3.61 7.87 1.77
C SER A 50 -3.07 9.22 2.22
N MET A 51 -1.98 9.69 1.60
CA MET A 51 -1.48 11.05 1.85
C MET A 51 -2.49 12.11 1.39
N ARG A 52 -3.06 11.94 0.19
CA ARG A 52 -3.96 12.91 -0.43
C ARG A 52 -5.26 13.04 0.35
N ARG A 53 -5.84 11.90 0.77
CA ARG A 53 -7.13 11.87 1.48
C ARG A 53 -7.01 11.98 2.99
N LYS A 54 -5.80 11.84 3.55
CA LYS A 54 -5.50 11.87 4.99
C LYS A 54 -6.32 10.86 5.81
N GLU A 55 -6.65 9.71 5.22
CA GLU A 55 -7.48 8.67 5.83
C GLU A 55 -6.82 7.30 5.70
N ARG A 56 -7.33 6.33 6.48
CA ARG A 56 -6.96 4.93 6.37
C ARG A 56 -7.68 4.30 5.17
N ILE A 57 -6.96 3.50 4.41
CA ILE A 57 -7.49 2.77 3.26
C ILE A 57 -7.89 1.37 3.69
N ASN A 58 -9.02 0.90 3.17
CA ASN A 58 -9.40 -0.50 3.23
C ASN A 58 -8.63 -1.30 2.17
N THR A 59 -7.67 -2.11 2.60
CA THR A 59 -6.79 -2.89 1.71
C THR A 59 -7.49 -4.02 0.96
N LYS A 60 -8.72 -4.38 1.36
CA LYS A 60 -9.55 -5.38 0.65
C LYS A 60 -10.19 -4.84 -0.63
N LEU A 61 -10.17 -3.53 -0.83
CA LEU A 61 -10.68 -2.87 -2.03
C LEU A 61 -9.60 -2.85 -3.13
N THR A 62 -10.06 -2.69 -4.37
CA THR A 62 -9.17 -2.36 -5.49
C THR A 62 -8.66 -0.93 -5.38
N TYR A 63 -7.58 -0.60 -6.09
CA TYR A 63 -7.09 0.78 -6.16
C TYR A 63 -8.17 1.75 -6.67
N GLU A 64 -8.91 1.36 -7.70
CA GLU A 64 -10.01 2.18 -8.22
C GLU A 64 -11.13 2.38 -7.19
N GLN A 65 -11.55 1.33 -6.49
CA GLN A 65 -12.57 1.42 -5.44
C GLN A 65 -12.12 2.24 -4.23
N ALA A 66 -10.83 2.19 -3.91
CA ALA A 66 -10.22 3.01 -2.86
C ALA A 66 -9.98 4.47 -3.30
N ASN A 67 -10.32 4.82 -4.54
CA ASN A 67 -10.05 6.12 -5.18
C ASN A 67 -8.56 6.47 -5.19
N ILE A 68 -7.70 5.51 -5.55
CA ILE A 68 -6.26 5.67 -5.66
C ILE A 68 -5.86 5.74 -7.13
N TYR A 69 -5.09 6.77 -7.47
CA TYR A 69 -4.73 7.08 -8.86
C TYR A 69 -3.23 7.33 -9.01
N THR A 70 -2.79 7.50 -10.26
CA THR A 70 -1.41 7.83 -10.56
C THR A 70 -0.94 9.07 -9.80
N GLY A 71 0.22 8.97 -9.16
CA GLY A 71 0.82 10.02 -8.34
C GLY A 71 0.40 10.02 -6.86
N ASP A 72 -0.53 9.15 -6.45
CA ASP A 72 -0.88 9.02 -5.04
C ASP A 72 0.28 8.43 -4.22
N ILE A 73 0.36 8.87 -2.97
CA ILE A 73 1.35 8.42 -1.99
C ILE A 73 0.62 7.69 -0.87
N LEU A 74 1.04 6.46 -0.59
CA LEU A 74 0.47 5.62 0.46
C LEU A 74 1.50 5.38 1.56
N TYR A 75 1.15 5.71 2.80
CA TYR A 75 1.98 5.39 3.96
C TYR A 75 1.58 4.04 4.53
N ILE A 76 2.55 3.15 4.66
CA ILE A 76 2.40 1.87 5.35
C ILE A 76 3.01 2.04 6.73
N LYS A 77 2.15 1.97 7.76
CA LYS A 77 2.55 2.07 9.16
C LYS A 77 2.28 0.74 9.85
N GLN A 78 3.25 0.28 10.63
CA GLN A 78 2.98 -0.75 11.64
C GLN A 78 2.09 -0.12 12.72
N GLN A 79 1.09 -0.86 13.17
CA GLN A 79 0.34 -0.47 14.34
C GLN A 79 1.24 -0.73 15.55
N ASP A 80 1.91 0.30 16.04
CA ASP A 80 2.55 0.26 17.35
C ASP A 80 1.45 -0.03 18.38
N ASN A 81 1.56 -1.18 19.04
CA ASN A 81 0.73 -1.54 20.18
C ASN A 81 1.37 -1.03 21.46
#